data_AF-A0AAP2UDW5-F1
#
_entry.id   AF-A0AAP2UDW5-F1
#
_cell.length_a   1.000
_cell.length_b   1.000
_cell.length_c   1.000
_cell.angle_alpha   90.00
_cell.angle_beta   90.00
_cell.angle_gamma   90.00
#
_symmetry.space_group_name_H-M   'P 1'
#
loop_
_entity.id
_entity.type
_entity.pdbx_description
1 polymer ?
#
loop_
_entity_poly.entity_id
_entity_poly.type
_entity_poly.pdbx_seq_one_letter_code
_entity_poly.pdbx_strand_id
1 'polypeptide(L)'
;MKESNSKEKHFENITMNEILVAFSQKYHGHFFKILEALREKERLTNKDIKLYLEDVEEMNETILSDKYPSPLKEIPNPPFVLYYEGNLELMDKKGIQISLPVDEENYHRCFFALEENNGQMDYCIGVEDESDLSFVVENFIERNPHYKFVDYSKSKEMGNSLV
;
A
#
# COMPACT_ATOMS: atom_id res chain seq x y z
N MET A 1 28.00 26.48 -37.86
CA MET A 1 28.45 25.47 -36.88
C MET A 1 27.77 25.83 -35.57
N LYS A 2 26.59 25.27 -35.27
CA LYS A 2 26.36 24.10 -34.39
C LYS A 2 27.26 24.09 -33.16
N GLU A 3 26.75 24.63 -32.05
CA GLU A 3 26.90 24.02 -30.74
C GLU A 3 25.50 23.89 -30.14
N SER A 4 24.92 22.72 -30.38
CA SER A 4 23.70 22.25 -29.74
C SER A 4 24.08 21.94 -28.30
N ASN A 5 23.75 22.83 -27.36
CA ASN A 5 23.85 22.51 -25.94
C ASN A 5 22.80 21.44 -25.64
N SER A 6 23.23 20.18 -25.59
CA SER A 6 22.41 19.04 -25.22
C SER A 6 21.85 19.30 -23.83
N LYS A 7 20.54 19.49 -23.76
CA LYS A 7 19.77 19.30 -22.52
C LYS A 7 20.02 17.87 -22.06
N GLU A 8 20.99 17.68 -21.18
CA GLU A 8 21.03 16.50 -20.32
C GLU A 8 19.76 16.56 -19.48
N LYS A 9 18.74 15.82 -19.92
CA LYS A 9 17.59 15.50 -19.08
C LYS A 9 18.16 14.72 -17.91
N HIS A 10 18.19 15.34 -16.72
CA HIS A 10 18.30 14.59 -15.49
C HIS A 10 17.21 13.51 -15.51
N PHE A 11 17.60 12.26 -15.70
CA PHE A 11 16.74 11.14 -15.39
C PHE A 11 16.64 11.12 -13.88
N GLU A 12 15.46 11.42 -13.34
CA GLU A 12 15.15 11.05 -11.96
C GLU A 12 15.36 9.55 -11.81
N ASN A 13 16.14 9.17 -10.81
CA ASN A 13 16.44 7.76 -10.52
C ASN A 13 15.20 7.13 -9.87
N ILE A 14 14.31 6.60 -10.69
CA ILE A 14 13.18 5.80 -10.22
C ILE A 14 13.70 4.54 -9.53
N THR A 15 13.24 4.31 -8.31
CA THR A 15 13.57 3.18 -7.45
C THR A 15 12.69 1.97 -7.75
N MET A 16 13.13 0.79 -7.28
CA MET A 16 12.31 -0.43 -7.41
C MET A 16 11.01 -0.34 -6.60
N ASN A 17 11.00 0.40 -5.48
CA ASN A 17 9.79 0.62 -4.68
C ASN A 17 8.75 1.41 -5.46
N GLU A 18 9.16 2.51 -6.09
CA GLU A 18 8.28 3.32 -6.94
C GLU A 18 7.72 2.51 -8.13
N ILE A 19 8.53 1.61 -8.72
CA ILE A 19 8.05 0.71 -9.76
C ILE A 19 6.99 -0.26 -9.24
N LEU A 20 7.18 -0.83 -8.04
CA LEU A 20 6.20 -1.73 -7.43
C LEU A 20 4.89 -1.01 -7.11
N VAL A 21 4.95 0.21 -6.57
CA VAL A 21 3.78 1.06 -6.32
C VAL A 21 3.07 1.39 -7.64
N ALA A 22 3.81 1.79 -8.68
CA ALA A 22 3.20 2.08 -9.99
C ALA A 22 2.51 0.86 -10.61
N PHE A 23 3.11 -0.34 -10.51
CA PHE A 23 2.44 -1.56 -10.96
C PHE A 23 1.25 -1.94 -10.08
N SER A 24 1.33 -1.69 -8.78
CA SER A 24 0.21 -1.90 -7.86
C SER A 24 -0.98 -1.04 -8.26
N GLN A 25 -0.77 0.25 -8.51
CA GLN A 25 -1.79 1.17 -9.02
C GLN A 25 -2.37 0.72 -10.36
N LYS A 26 -1.50 0.38 -11.32
CA LYS A 26 -1.92 -0.08 -12.64
C LYS A 26 -2.79 -1.34 -12.61
N TYR A 27 -2.47 -2.27 -11.72
CA TYR A 27 -3.10 -3.59 -11.66
C TYR A 27 -4.00 -3.79 -10.45
N HIS A 28 -4.37 -2.71 -9.76
CA HIS A 28 -5.31 -2.77 -8.63
C HIS A 28 -4.83 -3.76 -7.56
N GLY A 29 -3.54 -3.73 -7.20
CA GLY A 29 -2.97 -4.66 -6.22
C GLY A 29 -2.96 -6.15 -6.60
N HIS A 30 -3.39 -6.52 -7.81
CA HIS A 30 -3.61 -7.92 -8.17
C HIS A 30 -2.29 -8.69 -8.35
N PHE A 31 -1.98 -9.56 -7.38
CA PHE A 31 -0.70 -10.27 -7.29
C PHE A 31 -0.21 -10.91 -8.60
N PHE A 32 -1.04 -11.74 -9.26
CA PHE A 32 -0.58 -12.46 -10.47
C PHE A 32 -0.30 -11.53 -11.66
N LYS A 33 -1.06 -10.44 -11.82
CA LYS A 33 -0.85 -9.46 -12.90
C LYS A 33 0.44 -8.69 -12.69
N ILE A 34 0.70 -8.27 -11.44
CA ILE A 34 1.96 -7.62 -11.06
C ILE A 34 3.14 -8.58 -11.26
N LEU A 35 3.02 -9.83 -10.80
CA LEU A 35 4.07 -10.84 -10.97
C LEU A 35 4.36 -11.11 -12.46
N GLU A 36 3.33 -11.20 -13.29
CA GLU A 36 3.47 -11.36 -14.75
C GLU A 36 4.18 -10.17 -15.38
N ALA A 37 3.75 -8.94 -15.06
CA ALA A 37 4.40 -7.71 -15.56
C ALA A 37 5.88 -7.64 -15.18
N LEU A 38 6.23 -8.02 -13.95
CA LEU A 38 7.62 -8.10 -13.49
C LEU A 38 8.42 -9.18 -14.24
N ARG A 39 7.83 -10.37 -14.47
CA ARG A 39 8.45 -11.47 -15.21
C ARG A 39 8.74 -11.11 -16.67
N GLU A 40 7.78 -10.46 -17.31
CA GLU A 40 7.89 -10.02 -18.71
C GLU A 40 8.71 -8.72 -18.86
N LYS A 41 9.17 -8.14 -17.75
CA LYS A 41 9.91 -6.87 -17.71
C LYS A 41 9.14 -5.77 -18.43
N GLU A 42 7.84 -5.72 -18.16
CA GLU A 42 6.96 -4.73 -18.75
C GLU A 42 7.53 -3.32 -18.54
N ARG A 43 7.54 -2.53 -19.60
CA ARG A 43 8.10 -1.18 -19.56
C ARG A 43 7.01 -0.17 -19.23
N LEU A 44 7.12 0.43 -18.05
CA LEU A 44 6.44 1.69 -17.74
C LEU A 44 7.37 2.85 -18.14
N THR A 45 6.83 3.86 -18.81
CA THR A 45 7.61 5.08 -19.07
C THR A 45 7.70 5.91 -17.79
N ASN A 46 8.70 6.80 -17.68
CA ASN A 46 8.78 7.72 -16.53
C ASN A 46 7.52 8.58 -16.37
N LYS A 47 6.79 8.85 -17.46
CA LYS A 47 5.53 9.58 -17.39
C LYS A 47 4.43 8.73 -16.76
N ASP A 48 4.35 7.45 -17.13
CA ASP A 48 3.36 6.52 -16.56
C ASP A 48 3.63 6.31 -15.07
N ILE A 49 4.89 6.12 -14.69
CA ILE A 49 5.29 5.91 -13.29
C ILE A 49 4.90 7.13 -12.46
N LYS A 50 5.24 8.34 -12.91
CA LYS A 50 4.86 9.57 -12.20
C LYS A 50 3.36 9.72 -12.03
N LEU A 51 2.60 9.45 -13.10
CA LEU A 51 1.13 9.50 -13.05
C LEU A 51 0.59 8.56 -11.98
N TYR A 52 1.04 7.30 -11.96
CA TYR A 52 0.58 6.34 -10.96
C TYR A 52 1.01 6.71 -9.54
N LEU A 53 2.18 7.31 -9.34
CA LEU A 53 2.64 7.74 -8.01
C LEU A 53 1.90 8.98 -7.51
N GLU A 54 1.53 9.90 -8.40
CA GLU A 54 0.75 11.10 -8.06
C GLU A 54 -0.67 10.75 -7.58
N ASP A 55 -1.23 9.63 -8.03
CA ASP A 55 -2.55 9.13 -7.64
C ASP A 55 -2.57 8.40 -6.28
N VAL A 56 -1.41 8.18 -5.65
CA VAL A 56 -1.32 7.53 -4.32
C VAL A 56 -1.56 8.56 -3.22
N GLU A 57 -2.63 8.37 -2.47
CA GLU A 57 -3.05 9.21 -1.34
C GLU A 57 -2.73 8.55 0.01
N GLU A 58 -2.64 7.22 0.03
CA GLU A 58 -2.57 6.40 1.24
C GLU A 58 -1.15 5.96 1.60
N MET A 59 -0.93 5.75 2.90
CA MET A 59 0.33 5.17 3.38
C MET A 59 0.52 3.77 2.79
N ASN A 60 1.74 3.47 2.35
CA ASN A 60 2.07 2.19 1.78
C ASN A 60 3.46 1.71 2.16
N GLU A 61 3.64 0.39 2.19
CA GLU A 61 4.94 -0.26 2.27
C GLU A 61 5.03 -1.35 1.19
N THR A 62 6.15 -1.38 0.46
CA THR A 62 6.40 -2.44 -0.53
C THR A 62 7.01 -3.66 0.16
N ILE A 63 6.92 -4.83 -0.46
CA ILE A 63 7.57 -6.07 0.02
C ILE A 63 9.10 -5.95 0.19
N LEU A 64 9.72 -4.95 -0.45
CA LEU A 64 11.16 -4.65 -0.36
C LEU A 64 11.50 -3.69 0.77
N SER A 65 10.50 -3.07 1.41
CA SER A 65 10.71 -2.18 2.54
C SER A 65 11.13 -2.95 3.79
N ASP A 66 12.02 -2.34 4.57
CA ASP A 66 12.42 -2.83 5.91
C ASP A 66 11.24 -2.77 6.90
N LYS A 67 10.25 -1.91 6.64
CA LYS A 67 9.05 -1.76 7.47
C LYS A 67 7.91 -2.70 7.07
N TYR A 68 8.05 -3.44 5.96
CA TYR A 68 7.01 -4.34 5.52
C TYR A 68 6.79 -5.47 6.54
N PRO A 69 5.55 -5.71 6.99
CA PRO A 69 5.27 -6.68 8.06
C PRO A 69 5.83 -8.06 7.76
N SER A 70 6.62 -8.61 8.67
CA SER A 70 7.28 -9.91 8.50
C SER A 70 6.28 -11.05 8.33
N PRO A 71 5.15 -11.11 9.09
CA PRO A 71 4.17 -12.17 8.88
C PRO A 71 3.55 -12.18 7.48
N LEU A 72 3.43 -11.02 6.81
CA LEU A 72 2.94 -10.98 5.43
C LEU A 72 3.93 -11.61 4.44
N LYS A 73 5.25 -11.57 4.70
CA LYS A 73 6.25 -12.20 3.81
C LYS A 73 6.13 -13.73 3.77
N GLU A 74 5.51 -14.32 4.78
CA GLU A 74 5.38 -15.77 4.94
C GLU A 74 4.09 -16.33 4.35
N ILE A 75 3.14 -15.48 3.97
CA ILE A 75 1.87 -15.94 3.40
C ILE A 75 2.04 -16.32 1.92
N PRO A 76 1.24 -17.26 1.40
CA PRO A 76 1.18 -17.51 -0.04
C PRO A 76 0.79 -16.23 -0.80
N ASN A 77 1.55 -15.93 -1.85
CA ASN A 77 1.36 -14.76 -2.70
C ASN A 77 1.36 -13.45 -1.89
N PRO A 78 2.46 -13.06 -1.22
CA PRO A 78 2.47 -11.85 -0.41
C PRO A 78 2.20 -10.61 -1.28
N PRO A 79 1.42 -9.62 -0.79
CA PRO A 79 1.18 -8.40 -1.56
C PRO A 79 2.49 -7.67 -1.86
N PHE A 80 2.69 -7.26 -3.11
CA PHE A 80 3.88 -6.50 -3.49
C PHE A 80 3.91 -5.12 -2.83
N VAL A 81 2.72 -4.55 -2.59
CA VAL A 81 2.50 -3.28 -1.92
C VAL A 81 1.33 -3.46 -0.96
N LEU A 82 1.50 -3.00 0.27
CA LEU A 82 0.46 -2.96 1.28
C LEU A 82 0.09 -1.50 1.50
N TYR A 83 -1.14 -1.11 1.19
CA TYR A 83 -1.70 0.17 1.60
C TYR A 83 -2.35 -0.01 2.96
N TYR A 84 -2.20 0.95 3.87
CA TYR A 84 -2.70 0.77 5.22
C TYR A 84 -3.08 2.06 5.93
N GLU A 85 -3.97 1.92 6.91
CA GLU A 85 -4.26 2.92 7.92
C GLU A 85 -3.97 2.33 9.30
N GLY A 86 -3.34 3.14 10.16
CA GLY A 86 -3.07 2.80 11.55
C GLY A 86 -1.64 2.40 11.85
N ASN A 87 -1.45 1.67 12.95
CA ASN A 87 -0.16 1.34 13.52
C ASN A 87 0.43 0.05 12.92
N LEU A 88 1.22 0.18 11.85
CA LEU A 88 1.80 -0.96 11.13
C LEU A 88 2.55 -1.96 12.02
N GLU A 89 3.19 -1.50 13.11
CA GLU A 89 3.92 -2.36 14.04
C GLU A 89 3.04 -3.43 14.70
N LEU A 90 1.71 -3.21 14.76
CA LEU A 90 0.78 -4.20 15.30
C LEU A 90 0.76 -5.49 14.48
N MET A 91 0.95 -5.40 13.16
CA MET A 91 0.96 -6.58 12.29
C MET A 91 2.12 -7.53 12.64
N ASP A 92 3.28 -6.99 13.03
CA ASP A 92 4.41 -7.79 13.51
C ASP A 92 4.20 -8.30 14.94
N LYS A 93 3.64 -7.47 15.84
CA LYS A 93 3.52 -7.79 17.27
C LYS A 93 2.41 -8.80 17.59
N LYS A 94 1.26 -8.69 16.90
CA LYS A 94 0.04 -9.46 17.20
C LYS A 94 -0.25 -10.55 16.19
N GLY A 95 0.47 -10.54 15.06
CA GLY A 95 0.09 -11.32 13.89
C GLY A 95 -1.07 -10.68 13.14
N ILE A 96 -1.52 -11.37 12.10
CA ILE A 96 -2.42 -10.80 11.10
C ILE A 96 -3.63 -11.70 10.93
N GLN A 97 -4.82 -11.13 11.03
CA GLN A 97 -6.04 -11.76 10.56
C GLN A 97 -6.24 -11.38 9.08
N ILE A 98 -6.39 -12.39 8.22
CA ILE A 98 -6.65 -12.20 6.79
C ILE A 98 -8.14 -12.38 6.54
N SER A 99 -8.75 -11.39 5.89
CA SER A 99 -10.11 -11.48 5.38
C SER A 99 -10.09 -11.50 3.85
N LEU A 100 -10.88 -12.41 3.27
CA LEU A 100 -11.14 -12.44 1.84
C LEU A 100 -12.47 -11.72 1.58
N PRO A 101 -12.55 -10.81 0.59
CA PRO A 101 -13.82 -10.29 0.13
C PRO A 101 -14.67 -11.44 -0.43
N VAL A 102 -15.99 -11.28 -0.35
CA VAL A 102 -16.97 -12.31 -0.75
C VAL A 102 -17.01 -12.47 -2.29
N ASP A 103 -16.46 -11.52 -3.02
CA ASP A 103 -16.47 -11.50 -4.48
C ASP A 103 -15.24 -12.20 -5.07
N GLU A 104 -15.47 -13.35 -5.70
CA GLU A 104 -14.42 -14.13 -6.37
C GLU A 104 -13.82 -13.40 -7.58
N GLU A 105 -14.46 -12.35 -8.12
CA GLU A 105 -13.90 -11.55 -9.21
C GLU A 105 -12.88 -10.50 -8.71
N ASN A 106 -12.95 -10.11 -7.43
CA ASN A 106 -12.14 -9.07 -6.81
C ASN A 106 -11.28 -9.65 -5.67
N TYR A 107 -10.20 -10.35 -6.02
CA TYR A 107 -9.23 -11.00 -5.11
C TYR A 107 -8.37 -9.99 -4.31
N HIS A 108 -8.96 -9.03 -3.59
CA HIS A 108 -8.21 -8.08 -2.76
C HIS A 108 -8.33 -8.45 -1.29
N ARG A 109 -7.28 -9.06 -0.72
CA ARG A 109 -7.27 -9.40 0.70
C ARG A 109 -7.21 -8.14 1.55
N CYS A 110 -7.86 -8.22 2.70
CA CYS A 110 -7.73 -7.24 3.76
C CYS A 110 -7.00 -7.88 4.94
N PHE A 111 -6.15 -7.11 5.60
CA PHE A 111 -5.28 -7.54 6.69
C PHE A 111 -5.59 -6.71 7.93
N PHE A 112 -5.85 -7.37 9.04
CA PHE A 112 -6.22 -6.71 10.29
C PHE A 112 -5.26 -7.09 11.41
N ALA A 113 -4.81 -6.08 12.15
CA ALA A 113 -4.17 -6.24 13.45
C ALA A 113 -4.83 -5.28 14.44
N LEU A 114 -5.17 -5.77 15.63
CA LEU A 114 -5.93 -5.02 16.64
C LEU A 114 -5.28 -5.24 18.01
N GLU A 115 -5.24 -4.18 18.82
CA GLU A 115 -4.83 -4.24 20.22
C GLU A 115 -5.68 -3.31 21.08
N GLU A 116 -6.28 -3.85 22.13
CA GLU A 116 -6.95 -3.04 23.15
C GLU A 116 -5.95 -2.56 24.20
N ASN A 117 -5.90 -1.25 24.41
CA ASN A 117 -5.01 -0.57 25.33
C ASN A 117 -5.81 0.46 26.17
N ASN A 118 -6.07 0.14 27.43
CA ASN A 118 -6.69 1.04 28.43
C ASN A 118 -8.03 1.66 28.00
N GLY A 119 -8.91 0.86 27.40
CA GLY A 119 -10.22 1.25 26.89
C GLY A 119 -10.20 1.87 25.49
N GLN A 120 -9.04 1.87 24.81
CA GLN A 120 -8.88 2.34 23.44
C GLN A 120 -8.40 1.20 22.54
N MET A 121 -8.99 1.08 21.36
CA MET A 121 -8.60 0.08 20.35
C MET A 121 -7.60 0.69 19.37
N ASP A 122 -6.35 0.28 19.47
CA ASP A 122 -5.34 0.50 18.43
C ASP A 122 -5.54 -0.53 17.31
N TYR A 123 -5.24 -0.13 16.08
CA TYR A 123 -5.46 -0.97 14.91
C TYR A 123 -4.46 -0.68 13.80
N CYS A 124 -4.31 -1.67 12.94
CA CYS A 124 -3.80 -1.50 11.59
C CYS A 124 -4.68 -2.29 10.64
N ILE A 125 -5.17 -1.62 9.61
CA ILE A 125 -5.94 -2.22 8.52
C ILE A 125 -5.14 -2.00 7.25
N GLY A 126 -4.82 -3.08 6.56
CA GLY A 126 -4.11 -3.04 5.29
C GLY A 126 -4.88 -3.72 4.16
N VAL A 127 -4.69 -3.25 2.94
CA VAL A 127 -5.35 -3.74 1.73
C VAL A 127 -4.33 -3.85 0.58
N GLU A 128 -4.69 -4.62 -0.44
CA GLU A 128 -3.87 -4.80 -1.64
C GLU A 128 -4.16 -3.73 -2.72
N ASP A 129 -5.42 -3.33 -2.87
CA ASP A 129 -5.83 -2.20 -3.71
C ASP A 129 -6.09 -0.99 -2.82
N GLU A 130 -5.40 0.12 -3.10
CA GLU A 130 -5.56 1.39 -2.38
C GLU A 130 -7.01 1.87 -2.31
N SER A 131 -7.76 1.69 -3.40
CA SER A 131 -9.14 2.18 -3.50
C SER A 131 -10.11 1.50 -2.53
N ASP A 132 -9.74 0.35 -1.99
CA ASP A 132 -10.53 -0.37 -0.98
C ASP A 132 -10.33 0.17 0.44
N LEU A 133 -9.20 0.86 0.73
CA LEU A 133 -8.76 1.11 2.10
C LEU A 133 -9.80 1.91 2.91
N SER A 134 -10.22 3.07 2.40
CA SER A 134 -11.18 3.95 3.08
C SER A 134 -12.49 3.23 3.36
N PHE A 135 -13.02 2.50 2.37
CA PHE A 135 -14.24 1.72 2.54
C PHE A 135 -14.09 0.67 3.64
N VAL A 136 -12.99 -0.09 3.65
CA VAL A 136 -12.75 -1.16 4.63
C VAL A 136 -12.59 -0.58 6.04
N VAL A 137 -11.80 0.49 6.19
CA VAL A 137 -11.58 1.17 7.48
C VAL A 137 -12.89 1.73 8.04
N GLU A 138 -13.62 2.50 7.24
CA GLU A 138 -14.89 3.11 7.66
C GLU A 138 -15.91 2.04 8.06
N ASN A 139 -16.13 1.02 7.20
CA ASN A 139 -17.06 -0.06 7.53
C ASN A 139 -16.65 -0.82 8.78
N PHE A 140 -15.35 -1.06 8.98
CA PHE A 140 -14.89 -1.76 10.17
C PHE A 140 -15.16 -0.94 11.43
N ILE A 141 -14.86 0.36 11.42
CA ILE A 141 -15.09 1.25 12.56
C ILE A 141 -16.59 1.40 12.84
N GLU A 142 -17.40 1.70 11.82
CA GLU A 142 -18.85 1.93 11.96
C GLU A 142 -19.61 0.69 12.46
N ARG A 143 -19.21 -0.51 12.05
CA ARG A 143 -19.82 -1.77 12.51
C ARG A 143 -19.45 -2.12 13.95
N ASN A 144 -18.49 -1.41 14.54
CA ASN A 144 -17.93 -1.69 15.85
C ASN A 144 -18.04 -0.47 16.81
N PRO A 145 -19.22 0.16 16.95
CA PRO A 145 -19.39 1.45 17.64
C PRO A 145 -19.14 1.38 19.15
N HIS A 146 -19.03 0.18 19.71
CA HIS A 146 -18.77 -0.04 21.13
C HIS A 146 -17.29 0.10 21.49
N TYR A 147 -16.39 0.06 20.51
CA TYR A 147 -14.97 0.30 20.73
C TYR A 147 -14.62 1.76 20.45
N LYS A 148 -13.71 2.30 21.26
CA LYS A 148 -13.12 3.61 21.02
C LYS A 148 -11.84 3.43 20.24
N PHE A 149 -11.88 3.62 18.93
CA PHE A 149 -10.68 3.48 18.08
C PHE A 149 -9.72 4.67 18.25
N VAL A 150 -8.43 4.43 18.01
CA VAL A 150 -7.45 5.51 17.78
C VAL A 150 -7.78 6.22 16.47
N ASP A 151 -7.67 7.56 16.43
CA ASP A 151 -7.94 8.35 15.24
C ASP A 151 -6.63 8.59 14.46
N TYR A 152 -6.46 7.84 13.37
CA TYR A 152 -5.30 7.91 12.47
C TYR A 152 -5.53 8.77 11.23
N SER A 153 -6.74 9.35 11.06
CA SER A 153 -7.04 10.25 9.93
C SER A 153 -6.10 11.46 9.89
N LYS A 154 -5.64 11.93 11.06
CA LYS A 154 -4.74 13.09 11.19
C LYS A 154 -3.29 12.80 10.85
N SER A 155 -2.83 11.55 10.95
CA SER A 155 -1.46 11.18 10.59
C SER A 155 -1.21 11.22 9.07
N LYS A 156 -2.27 11.08 8.26
CA LYS A 156 -2.19 11.20 6.79
C LYS A 156 -1.73 12.60 6.35
N GLU A 157 -2.09 13.65 7.08
CA GLU A 157 -1.70 15.04 6.75
C GLU A 157 -0.19 15.33 6.94
N MET A 158 0.49 14.60 7.83
CA MET A 158 1.91 14.82 8.13
C MET A 158 2.87 14.05 7.21
N GLY A 159 2.45 12.91 6.66
CA GLY A 159 3.24 12.13 5.70
C GLY A 159 3.41 12.82 4.35
N ASN A 160 2.35 13.51 3.89
CA ASN A 160 2.32 14.21 2.59
C ASN A 160 3.08 15.54 2.59
N SER A 161 3.60 16.01 3.74
CA SER A 161 4.41 17.23 3.82
C SER A 161 5.91 17.01 3.63
N LEU A 162 6.37 15.77 3.38
CA LEU A 162 7.79 15.41 3.26
C LEU A 162 8.20 14.87 1.88
N VAL A 163 7.36 15.05 0.85
CA VAL A 163 7.71 14.78 -0.55
C VAL A 163 7.93 16.09 -1.30
#